data_AF-A0A937TR27-F1
#
_entry.id   AF-A0A937TR27-F1
#
_cell.length_a   1.000
_cell.length_b   1.000
_cell.length_c   1.000
_cell.angle_alpha   90.00
_cell.angle_beta   90.00
_cell.angle_gamma   90.00
#
_symmetry.space_group_name_H-M   'P 1'
#
loop_
_entity.id
_entity.type
_entity.pdbx_description
1 polymer ?
#
loop_
_entity_poly.entity_id
_entity_poly.type
_entity_poly.pdbx_seq_one_letter_code
_entity_poly.pdbx_strand_id
1 'polypeptide(L)'
;SVFIPSLKENHLLSAGAAIGAIWFFTFINTKSIRKVGLVQFITTIIKILPLLLLGTVGLLNFNRTHFIPLNLSDESGFDAITATAALTLWAFLGLESATIPSDKVKIPTKTIPRATIAGIAIAALLYISSTVGIMGIIAPADLQNSAAPFADAAKMIWGNWASGLIAIAASISCFGALNGWILLQGQIPLAAARDKLFPPMFKMVSGKGIPVIGIIIASVLASFLVSINYTKGLVQMFSFIIMLSTLSCLLPYLFSSLSEIMLYLRKKKNYNKNKLVIALCISVPAFLYSLWAITGLEYEILIWGAIFLTAGIPIYAYIKFSGQKK
;
A
#
# COMPACT_ATOMS: atom_id res chain seq x y z
N SER A 1 -20.21 -8.17 -2.62
CA SER A 1 -20.31 -6.81 -2.06
C SER A 1 -21.50 -6.77 -1.12
N VAL A 2 -21.40 -6.04 -0.01
CA VAL A 2 -22.49 -5.92 1.00
C VAL A 2 -23.72 -5.22 0.42
N PHE A 3 -23.52 -4.28 -0.52
CA PHE A 3 -24.60 -3.44 -1.08
C PHE A 3 -25.03 -3.83 -2.50
N ILE A 4 -24.11 -4.35 -3.31
CA ILE A 4 -24.37 -4.64 -4.73
C ILE A 4 -23.96 -6.09 -5.00
N PRO A 5 -24.83 -7.07 -4.72
CA PRO A 5 -24.53 -8.49 -4.89
C PRO A 5 -24.07 -8.86 -6.30
N SER A 6 -24.65 -8.22 -7.33
CA SER A 6 -24.33 -8.43 -8.74
C SER A 6 -22.87 -8.17 -9.12
N LEU A 7 -22.14 -7.36 -8.34
CA LEU A 7 -20.69 -7.21 -8.53
C LEU A 7 -19.94 -8.51 -8.21
N LYS A 8 -20.43 -9.32 -7.26
CA LYS A 8 -19.78 -10.58 -6.90
C LYS A 8 -19.92 -11.63 -8.00
N GLU A 9 -21.04 -11.62 -8.71
CA GLU A 9 -21.41 -12.64 -9.71
C GLU A 9 -20.95 -12.26 -11.12
N ASN A 10 -20.94 -10.98 -11.46
CA ASN A 10 -20.59 -10.51 -12.78
C ASN A 10 -19.20 -9.84 -12.78
N HIS A 11 -18.22 -10.60 -13.28
CA HIS A 11 -16.83 -10.19 -13.40
C HIS A 11 -16.65 -8.91 -14.23
N LEU A 12 -17.43 -8.74 -15.31
CA LEU A 12 -17.38 -7.55 -16.15
C LEU A 12 -17.90 -6.31 -15.41
N LEU A 13 -19.00 -6.44 -14.66
CA LEU A 13 -19.52 -5.33 -13.84
C LEU A 13 -18.53 -4.91 -12.76
N SER A 14 -17.87 -5.88 -12.12
CA SER A 14 -16.80 -5.62 -11.15
C SER A 14 -15.62 -4.87 -11.75
N ALA A 15 -15.12 -5.32 -12.91
CA ALA A 15 -14.04 -4.63 -13.60
C ALA A 15 -14.46 -3.22 -14.04
N GLY A 16 -15.68 -3.07 -14.57
CA GLY A 16 -16.24 -1.76 -14.94
C GLY A 16 -16.34 -0.80 -13.76
N ALA A 17 -16.80 -1.27 -12.60
CA ALA A 17 -16.86 -0.46 -11.38
C ALA A 17 -15.46 -0.04 -10.90
N ALA A 18 -14.48 -0.95 -10.92
CA ALA A 18 -13.10 -0.65 -10.55
C ALA A 18 -12.46 0.38 -11.49
N ILE A 19 -12.60 0.19 -12.81
CA ILE A 19 -12.11 1.13 -13.83
C ILE A 19 -12.81 2.49 -13.69
N GLY A 20 -14.13 2.50 -13.48
CA GLY A 20 -14.90 3.72 -13.23
C GLY A 20 -14.38 4.49 -12.02
N ALA A 21 -14.09 3.79 -10.92
CA ALA A 21 -13.50 4.41 -9.73
C ALA A 21 -12.09 4.98 -10.00
N ILE A 22 -11.23 4.24 -10.72
CA ILE A 22 -9.90 4.73 -11.13
C ILE A 22 -10.06 6.05 -11.90
N TRP A 23 -10.87 6.08 -12.96
CA TRP A 23 -11.02 7.27 -13.79
C TRP A 23 -11.70 8.44 -13.08
N PHE A 24 -12.64 8.16 -12.18
CA PHE A 24 -13.24 9.18 -11.32
C PHE A 24 -12.18 9.87 -10.44
N PHE A 25 -11.35 9.09 -9.74
CA PHE A 25 -10.28 9.66 -8.92
C PHE A 25 -9.15 10.27 -9.74
N THR A 26 -8.86 9.76 -10.93
CA THR A 26 -7.96 10.39 -11.89
C THR A 26 -8.45 11.76 -12.29
N PHE A 27 -9.73 11.90 -12.65
CA PHE A 27 -10.32 13.20 -12.94
C PHE A 27 -10.16 14.17 -11.76
N ILE A 28 -10.49 13.75 -10.53
CA ILE A 28 -10.32 14.59 -9.33
C ILE A 28 -8.86 15.03 -9.17
N ASN A 29 -7.91 14.10 -9.32
CA ASN A 29 -6.49 14.35 -9.13
C ASN A 29 -5.90 15.28 -10.20
N THR A 30 -6.49 15.38 -11.39
CA THR A 30 -6.06 16.37 -12.41
C THR A 30 -6.49 17.81 -12.11
N LYS A 31 -7.43 18.04 -11.17
CA LYS A 31 -8.02 19.38 -10.94
C LYS A 31 -7.32 20.22 -9.87
N SER A 32 -6.99 19.63 -8.71
CA SER A 32 -6.35 20.36 -7.60
C SER A 32 -5.76 19.42 -6.53
N ILE A 33 -4.46 19.53 -6.30
CA ILE A 33 -3.74 18.80 -5.24
C ILE A 33 -4.25 19.13 -3.83
N ARG A 34 -4.72 20.37 -3.60
CA ARG A 34 -5.23 20.79 -2.29
C ARG A 34 -6.56 20.10 -1.97
N LYS A 35 -7.43 19.91 -2.97
CA LYS A 35 -8.69 19.17 -2.81
C LYS A 35 -8.43 17.69 -2.54
N VAL A 36 -7.45 17.10 -3.23
CA VAL A 36 -7.01 15.71 -2.99
C VAL A 36 -6.55 15.52 -1.55
N GLY A 37 -5.76 16.45 -1.01
CA GLY A 37 -5.32 16.41 0.40
C GLY A 37 -6.47 16.53 1.40
N LEU A 38 -7.50 17.33 1.12
CA LEU A 38 -8.69 17.42 1.97
C LEU A 38 -9.49 16.11 1.96
N VAL A 39 -9.70 15.51 0.78
CA VAL A 39 -10.34 14.19 0.67
C VAL A 39 -9.55 13.13 1.45
N GLN A 40 -8.21 13.16 1.36
CA GLN A 40 -7.35 12.26 2.12
C GLN A 40 -7.50 12.45 3.63
N PHE A 41 -7.58 13.69 4.11
CA PHE A 41 -7.74 13.99 5.53
C PHE A 41 -9.09 13.48 6.06
N ILE A 42 -10.19 13.80 5.36
CA ILE A 42 -11.54 13.36 5.76
C ILE A 42 -11.64 11.84 5.77
N THR A 43 -11.18 11.18 4.70
CA THR A 43 -11.21 9.71 4.61
C THR A 43 -10.29 9.04 5.64
N THR A 44 -9.20 9.68 6.06
CA THR A 44 -8.36 9.22 7.17
C THR A 44 -9.10 9.25 8.51
N ILE A 45 -9.86 10.31 8.80
CA ILE A 45 -10.66 10.35 10.04
C ILE A 45 -11.73 9.24 10.00
N ILE A 46 -12.44 9.12 8.87
CA ILE A 46 -13.51 8.13 8.70
C ILE A 46 -12.99 6.69 8.85
N LYS A 47 -11.76 6.39 8.42
CA LYS A 47 -11.21 5.02 8.58
C LYS A 47 -10.69 4.73 9.98
N ILE A 48 -10.18 5.73 10.70
CA ILE A 48 -9.63 5.55 12.05
C ILE A 48 -10.75 5.20 13.04
N LEU A 49 -11.93 5.83 12.91
CA LEU A 49 -13.04 5.64 13.85
C LEU A 49 -13.53 4.17 13.94
N PRO A 50 -13.89 3.48 12.84
CA PRO A 50 -14.26 2.06 12.86
C PRO A 50 -13.17 1.15 13.42
N LEU A 51 -11.90 1.40 13.07
CA LEU A 51 -10.78 0.57 13.52
C LEU A 51 -10.57 0.70 15.03
N LEU A 52 -10.62 1.93 15.55
CA LEU A 52 -10.58 2.18 17.00
C LEU A 52 -11.76 1.56 17.71
N LEU A 53 -12.98 1.76 17.19
CA LEU A 53 -14.21 1.25 17.80
C LEU A 53 -14.19 -0.28 17.87
N LEU A 54 -13.96 -0.96 16.75
CA LEU A 54 -13.96 -2.43 16.70
C LEU A 54 -12.74 -3.03 17.39
N GLY A 55 -11.58 -2.37 17.36
CA GLY A 55 -10.41 -2.82 18.12
C GLY A 55 -10.64 -2.75 19.62
N THR A 56 -11.14 -1.62 20.13
CA THR A 56 -11.42 -1.48 21.56
C THR A 56 -12.53 -2.43 22.03
N VAL A 57 -13.66 -2.48 21.31
CA VAL A 57 -14.80 -3.33 21.67
C VAL A 57 -14.46 -4.82 21.53
N GLY A 58 -13.67 -5.19 20.51
CA GLY A 58 -13.23 -6.57 20.32
C GLY A 58 -12.26 -7.03 21.40
N LEU A 59 -11.38 -6.15 21.89
CA LEU A 59 -10.52 -6.47 23.04
C LEU A 59 -11.32 -6.65 24.34
N LEU A 60 -12.45 -5.96 24.49
CA LEU A 60 -13.33 -6.10 25.66
C LEU A 60 -14.23 -7.35 25.59
N ASN A 61 -14.60 -7.80 24.39
CA ASN A 61 -15.46 -8.98 24.16
C ASN A 61 -14.67 -10.19 23.64
N PHE A 62 -13.39 -10.28 24.03
CA PHE A 62 -12.44 -11.23 23.49
C PHE A 62 -12.66 -12.66 23.98
N ASN A 63 -12.82 -13.62 23.06
CA ASN A 63 -12.81 -15.04 23.39
C ASN A 63 -11.42 -15.66 23.19
N ARG A 64 -10.80 -16.10 24.29
CA ARG A 64 -9.47 -16.73 24.30
C ARG A 64 -9.41 -18.05 23.53
N THR A 65 -10.52 -18.79 23.46
CA THR A 65 -10.52 -20.10 22.79
C THR A 65 -10.33 -19.98 21.28
N HIS A 66 -10.61 -18.81 20.69
CA HIS A 66 -10.41 -18.56 19.26
C HIS A 66 -8.92 -18.51 18.86
N PHE A 67 -8.00 -18.39 19.83
CA PHE A 67 -6.55 -18.34 19.59
C PHE A 67 -5.86 -19.68 19.91
N ILE A 68 -6.64 -20.75 20.13
CA ILE A 68 -6.11 -22.06 20.49
C ILE A 68 -6.58 -23.07 19.43
N PRO A 69 -5.66 -23.65 18.62
CA PRO A 69 -4.21 -23.36 18.58
C PRO A 69 -3.91 -22.00 17.93
N LEU A 70 -2.75 -21.42 18.27
CA LEU A 70 -2.32 -20.10 17.75
C LEU A 70 -1.87 -20.19 16.29
N ASN A 71 -1.30 -21.32 15.90
CA ASN A 71 -1.04 -21.64 14.51
C ASN A 71 -2.09 -22.62 14.01
N LEU A 72 -2.86 -22.19 13.02
CA LEU A 72 -3.86 -23.02 12.33
C LEU A 72 -3.30 -23.65 11.05
N SER A 73 -2.08 -23.27 10.64
CA SER A 73 -1.41 -23.98 9.56
C SER A 73 -0.85 -25.31 10.08
N ASP A 74 -0.80 -26.30 9.20
CA ASP A 74 -0.06 -27.55 9.43
C ASP A 74 1.47 -27.37 9.30
N GLU A 75 1.93 -26.13 9.17
CA GLU A 75 3.33 -25.75 8.96
C GLU A 75 4.04 -25.38 10.27
N SER A 76 5.36 -25.26 10.22
CA SER A 76 6.13 -24.71 11.36
C SER A 76 5.72 -23.26 11.66
N GLY A 77 5.85 -22.85 12.93
CA GLY A 77 5.52 -21.47 13.32
C GLY A 77 6.36 -20.42 12.57
N PHE A 78 7.60 -20.75 12.18
CA PHE A 78 8.45 -19.86 11.40
C PHE A 78 7.93 -19.69 9.97
N ASP A 79 7.47 -20.78 9.34
CA ASP A 79 6.93 -20.74 7.98
C ASP A 79 5.58 -20.00 7.94
N ALA A 80 4.73 -20.22 8.95
CA ALA A 80 3.48 -19.46 9.11
C ALA A 80 3.73 -17.95 9.28
N ILE A 81 4.73 -17.57 10.09
CA ILE A 81 5.14 -16.16 10.23
C ILE A 81 5.67 -15.61 8.90
N THR A 82 6.47 -16.39 8.18
CA THR A 82 7.04 -15.96 6.88
C THR A 82 5.95 -15.72 5.83
N ALA A 83 4.98 -16.63 5.72
CA ALA A 83 3.86 -16.50 4.79
C ALA A 83 2.96 -15.30 5.13
N THR A 84 2.70 -15.06 6.42
CA THR A 84 1.88 -13.93 6.88
C THR A 84 2.63 -12.59 6.86
N ALA A 85 3.97 -12.59 6.92
CA ALA A 85 4.78 -11.37 6.88
C ALA A 85 4.62 -10.59 5.57
N ALA A 86 4.56 -11.27 4.43
CA ALA A 86 4.36 -10.60 3.12
C ALA A 86 2.97 -9.95 3.01
N LEU A 87 1.93 -10.65 3.48
CA LEU A 87 0.55 -10.16 3.51
C LEU A 87 0.39 -8.97 4.47
N THR A 88 0.99 -9.05 5.66
CA THR A 88 0.91 -7.98 6.65
C THR A 88 1.76 -6.78 6.27
N LEU A 89 2.91 -6.98 5.60
CA LEU A 89 3.72 -5.89 5.05
C LEU A 89 2.91 -5.03 4.09
N TRP A 90 2.08 -5.65 3.23
CA TRP A 90 1.21 -4.92 2.31
C TRP A 90 0.35 -3.87 3.04
N ALA A 91 -0.19 -4.20 4.22
CA ALA A 91 -1.01 -3.29 5.01
C ALA A 91 -0.25 -2.03 5.47
N PHE A 92 1.08 -2.14 5.62
CA PHE A 92 1.97 -1.04 6.01
C PHE A 92 2.65 -0.33 4.84
N LEU A 93 2.43 -0.77 3.59
CA LEU A 93 2.95 -0.07 2.41
C LEU A 93 2.34 1.31 2.27
N GLY A 94 3.12 2.21 1.68
CA GLY A 94 2.78 3.63 1.58
C GLY A 94 3.42 4.49 2.67
N LEU A 95 4.36 3.97 3.46
CA LEU A 95 5.19 4.79 4.36
C LEU A 95 5.98 5.87 3.62
N GLU A 96 6.36 5.59 2.37
CA GLU A 96 7.01 6.49 1.41
C GLU A 96 6.06 7.56 0.85
N SER A 97 4.73 7.42 1.02
CA SER A 97 3.77 8.41 0.54
C SER A 97 4.00 9.80 1.12
N ALA A 98 4.60 9.89 2.31
CA ALA A 98 4.98 11.15 2.95
C ALA A 98 6.20 11.82 2.29
N THR A 99 7.08 11.06 1.63
CA THR A 99 8.33 11.57 1.03
C THR A 99 8.14 11.99 -0.44
N ILE A 100 7.23 11.32 -1.16
CA ILE A 100 7.00 11.52 -2.60
C ILE A 100 6.59 12.97 -2.94
N PRO A 101 5.56 13.59 -2.31
CA PRO A 101 5.19 14.98 -2.58
C PRO A 101 5.93 15.98 -1.67
N SER A 102 7.20 15.73 -1.35
CA SER A 102 7.97 16.53 -0.39
C SER A 102 8.06 18.02 -0.73
N ASP A 103 8.09 18.38 -2.03
CA ASP A 103 8.05 19.76 -2.53
C ASP A 103 6.79 20.55 -2.11
N LYS A 104 5.74 19.86 -1.66
CA LYS A 104 4.46 20.44 -1.26
C LYS A 104 4.26 20.47 0.26
N VAL A 105 5.26 20.03 1.03
CA VAL A 105 5.21 19.96 2.49
C VAL A 105 5.89 21.18 3.10
N LYS A 106 5.28 21.76 4.14
CA LYS A 106 5.91 22.83 4.93
C LYS A 106 7.05 22.23 5.76
N ILE A 107 8.27 22.75 5.61
CA ILE A 107 9.49 22.30 6.33
C ILE A 107 9.67 20.77 6.21
N PRO A 108 9.95 20.24 5.01
CA PRO A 108 10.00 18.79 4.75
C PRO A 108 10.95 18.03 5.69
N THR A 109 12.09 18.64 6.05
CA THR A 109 13.13 18.05 6.90
C THR A 109 12.67 17.74 8.34
N LYS A 110 11.60 18.39 8.82
CA LYS A 110 11.03 18.11 10.15
C LYS A 110 9.68 17.43 10.05
N THR A 111 8.84 17.85 9.10
CA THR A 111 7.46 17.37 8.99
C THR A 111 7.39 15.94 8.48
N ILE A 112 8.18 15.58 7.46
CA ILE A 112 8.13 14.25 6.87
C ILE A 112 8.57 13.17 7.87
N PRO A 113 9.74 13.26 8.53
CA PRO A 113 10.15 12.22 9.49
C PRO A 113 9.15 12.04 10.63
N ARG A 114 8.61 13.14 11.17
CA ARG A 114 7.60 13.09 12.24
C ARG A 114 6.30 12.46 11.78
N ALA A 115 5.80 12.86 10.60
CA ALA A 115 4.57 12.33 10.04
C ALA A 115 4.69 10.84 9.71
N THR A 116 5.82 10.41 9.14
CA THR A 116 6.08 8.99 8.83
C THR A 116 6.12 8.16 10.11
N ILE A 117 6.91 8.55 11.12
CA ILE A 117 7.02 7.77 12.37
C ILE A 117 5.68 7.74 13.13
N ALA A 118 5.04 8.88 13.31
CA ALA A 118 3.75 8.94 14.00
C ALA A 118 2.66 8.19 13.24
N GLY A 119 2.61 8.33 11.91
CA GLY A 119 1.66 7.63 11.05
C GLY A 119 1.80 6.12 11.13
N ILE A 120 3.03 5.59 11.04
CA ILE A 120 3.31 4.16 11.19
C ILE A 120 2.93 3.67 12.58
N ALA A 121 3.29 4.40 13.64
CA ALA A 121 2.97 4.01 15.02
C ALA A 121 1.45 3.94 15.26
N ILE A 122 0.70 4.94 14.77
CA ILE A 122 -0.76 4.95 14.85
C ILE A 122 -1.34 3.78 14.04
N ALA A 123 -0.88 3.58 12.80
CA ALA A 123 -1.34 2.47 11.97
C ALA A 123 -1.07 1.10 12.64
N ALA A 124 0.12 0.91 13.20
CA ALA A 124 0.47 -0.32 13.90
C ALA A 124 -0.43 -0.59 15.10
N LEU A 125 -0.67 0.43 15.93
CA LEU A 125 -1.58 0.31 17.07
C LEU A 125 -2.99 -0.06 16.61
N LEU A 126 -3.52 0.62 15.59
CA LEU A 126 -4.85 0.36 15.05
C LEU A 126 -4.95 -1.04 14.45
N TYR A 127 -4.01 -1.44 13.61
CA TYR A 127 -4.03 -2.74 12.95
C TYR A 127 -3.89 -3.89 13.95
N ILE A 128 -2.97 -3.80 14.90
CA ILE A 128 -2.79 -4.85 15.92
C ILE A 128 -4.03 -4.95 16.79
N SER A 129 -4.48 -3.83 17.39
CA SER A 129 -5.65 -3.85 18.28
C SER A 129 -6.93 -4.31 17.58
N SER A 130 -7.15 -3.84 16.35
CA SER A 130 -8.32 -4.23 15.57
C SER A 130 -8.26 -5.68 15.10
N THR A 131 -7.12 -6.17 14.63
CA THR A 131 -6.98 -7.56 14.18
C THR A 131 -7.16 -8.53 15.35
N VAL A 132 -6.50 -8.28 16.49
CA VAL A 132 -6.67 -9.10 17.70
C VAL A 132 -8.12 -9.05 18.20
N GLY A 133 -8.75 -7.87 18.18
CA GLY A 133 -10.15 -7.72 18.56
C GLY A 133 -11.10 -8.51 17.66
N ILE A 134 -10.95 -8.42 16.34
CA ILE A 134 -11.78 -9.15 15.37
C ILE A 134 -11.59 -10.67 15.50
N MET A 135 -10.35 -11.14 15.61
CA MET A 135 -10.04 -12.56 15.85
C MET A 135 -10.57 -13.05 17.21
N GLY A 136 -10.70 -12.17 18.19
CA GLY A 136 -11.34 -12.46 19.48
C GLY A 136 -12.86 -12.58 19.41
N ILE A 137 -13.51 -11.85 18.49
CA ILE A 137 -14.97 -11.88 18.32
C ILE A 137 -15.40 -13.05 17.43
N ILE A 138 -14.73 -13.23 16.28
CA ILE A 138 -15.13 -14.18 15.25
C ILE A 138 -14.30 -15.46 15.38
N ALA A 139 -14.95 -16.63 15.39
CA ALA A 139 -14.25 -17.91 15.41
C ALA A 139 -13.40 -18.10 14.14
N PRO A 140 -12.22 -18.75 14.21
CA PRO A 140 -11.32 -18.87 13.05
C PRO A 140 -11.95 -19.53 11.81
N ALA A 141 -12.82 -20.54 12.04
CA ALA A 141 -13.51 -21.26 10.98
C ALA A 141 -14.47 -20.36 10.16
N ASP A 142 -15.06 -19.35 10.81
CA ASP A 142 -15.91 -18.35 10.16
C ASP A 142 -15.06 -17.23 9.55
N LEU A 143 -14.01 -16.81 10.27
CA LEU A 143 -13.14 -15.70 9.88
C LEU A 143 -12.43 -15.96 8.55
N GLN A 144 -11.93 -17.18 8.33
CA GLN A 144 -11.26 -17.58 7.07
C GLN A 144 -12.20 -17.49 5.85
N ASN A 145 -13.51 -17.61 6.06
CA ASN A 145 -14.52 -17.59 5.00
C ASN A 145 -15.19 -16.22 4.84
N SER A 146 -14.91 -15.29 5.76
CA SER A 146 -15.52 -13.96 5.78
C SER A 146 -14.87 -13.03 4.75
N ALA A 147 -15.68 -12.52 3.83
CA ALA A 147 -15.26 -11.50 2.87
C ALA A 147 -15.23 -10.09 3.46
N ALA A 148 -15.82 -9.86 4.64
CA ALA A 148 -15.88 -8.54 5.30
C ALA A 148 -15.80 -8.65 6.84
N PRO A 149 -14.66 -9.09 7.41
CA PRO A 149 -14.55 -9.44 8.83
C PRO A 149 -14.99 -8.34 9.80
N PHE A 150 -14.68 -7.08 9.48
CA PHE A 150 -15.08 -5.93 10.30
C PHE A 150 -16.59 -5.72 10.31
N ALA A 151 -17.26 -5.91 9.18
CA ALA A 151 -18.71 -5.78 9.08
C ALA A 151 -19.43 -6.96 9.75
N ASP A 152 -18.84 -8.15 9.69
CA ASP A 152 -19.36 -9.35 10.35
C ASP A 152 -19.22 -9.26 11.87
N ALA A 153 -18.07 -8.80 12.38
CA ALA A 153 -17.87 -8.54 13.81
C ALA A 153 -18.86 -7.49 14.33
N ALA A 154 -19.04 -6.38 13.59
CA ALA A 154 -20.01 -5.36 13.95
C ALA A 154 -21.45 -5.89 13.97
N LYS A 155 -21.79 -6.81 13.04
CA LYS A 155 -23.08 -7.50 13.04
C LYS A 155 -23.27 -8.37 14.28
N MET A 156 -22.24 -9.11 14.68
CA MET A 156 -22.28 -9.96 15.88
C MET A 156 -22.46 -9.15 17.16
N ILE A 157 -21.84 -7.97 17.25
CA ILE A 157 -21.91 -7.12 18.45
C ILE A 157 -23.20 -6.29 18.50
N TRP A 158 -23.56 -5.62 17.40
CA TRP A 158 -24.61 -4.58 17.39
C TRP A 158 -25.78 -4.87 16.45
N GLY A 159 -25.74 -5.96 15.69
CA GLY A 159 -26.78 -6.35 14.75
C GLY A 159 -26.61 -5.80 13.33
N ASN A 160 -27.58 -6.09 12.46
CA ASN A 160 -27.47 -5.89 11.01
C ASN A 160 -27.18 -4.44 10.57
N TRP A 161 -27.70 -3.44 11.29
CA TRP A 161 -27.52 -2.03 10.93
C TRP A 161 -26.04 -1.61 11.00
N ALA A 162 -25.29 -2.14 11.98
CA ALA A 162 -23.89 -1.80 12.18
C ALA A 162 -22.99 -2.38 11.08
N SER A 163 -23.34 -3.56 10.57
CA SER A 163 -22.66 -4.18 9.42
C SER A 163 -22.66 -3.25 8.20
N GLY A 164 -23.83 -2.69 7.87
CA GLY A 164 -23.98 -1.73 6.77
C GLY A 164 -23.16 -0.46 7.01
N LEU A 165 -23.19 0.10 8.21
CA LEU A 165 -22.43 1.31 8.53
C LEU A 165 -20.91 1.09 8.38
N ILE A 166 -20.40 -0.03 8.89
CA ILE A 166 -18.97 -0.39 8.78
C ILE A 166 -18.58 -0.66 7.33
N ALA A 167 -19.44 -1.32 6.55
CA ALA A 167 -19.19 -1.56 5.14
C ALA A 167 -19.14 -0.24 4.32
N ILE A 168 -19.98 0.76 4.65
CA ILE A 168 -19.90 2.10 4.05
C ILE A 168 -18.57 2.77 4.42
N ALA A 169 -18.20 2.76 5.71
CA ALA A 169 -16.96 3.37 6.17
C ALA A 169 -15.72 2.70 5.54
N ALA A 170 -15.72 1.37 5.40
CA ALA A 170 -14.68 0.62 4.71
C ALA A 170 -14.60 1.01 3.21
N SER A 171 -15.75 1.14 2.55
CA SER A 171 -15.81 1.58 1.14
C SER A 171 -15.23 2.99 0.96
N ILE A 172 -15.60 3.93 1.84
CA ILE A 172 -15.04 5.29 1.85
C ILE A 172 -13.52 5.26 2.11
N SER A 173 -13.05 4.38 3.01
CA SER A 173 -11.62 4.20 3.27
C SER A 173 -10.86 3.71 2.02
N CYS A 174 -11.42 2.75 1.29
CA CYS A 174 -10.84 2.23 0.03
C CYS A 174 -10.77 3.33 -1.03
N PHE A 175 -11.83 4.13 -1.19
CA PHE A 175 -11.81 5.28 -2.10
C PHE A 175 -10.80 6.36 -1.69
N GLY A 176 -10.66 6.60 -0.38
CA GLY A 176 -9.61 7.48 0.15
C GLY A 176 -8.20 6.95 -0.14
N ALA A 177 -7.96 5.64 -0.02
CA ALA A 177 -6.69 5.03 -0.39
C ALA A 177 -6.42 5.18 -1.89
N LEU A 178 -7.40 4.89 -2.75
CA LEU A 178 -7.31 5.07 -4.20
C LEU A 178 -6.96 6.52 -4.56
N ASN A 179 -7.63 7.50 -3.96
CA ASN A 179 -7.32 8.92 -4.14
C ASN A 179 -5.85 9.25 -3.86
N GLY A 180 -5.30 8.74 -2.75
CA GLY A 180 -3.89 8.93 -2.40
C GLY A 180 -2.93 8.26 -3.39
N TRP A 181 -3.19 7.01 -3.79
CA TRP A 181 -2.35 6.29 -4.75
C TRP A 181 -2.35 6.92 -6.14
N ILE A 182 -3.49 7.44 -6.61
CA ILE A 182 -3.59 8.17 -7.88
C ILE A 182 -2.76 9.46 -7.86
N LEU A 183 -2.62 10.11 -6.69
CA LEU A 183 -1.71 11.26 -6.54
C LEU A 183 -0.24 10.81 -6.65
N LEU A 184 0.13 9.75 -5.93
CA LEU A 184 1.52 9.27 -5.86
C LEU A 184 2.03 8.76 -7.21
N GLN A 185 1.21 8.01 -7.95
CA GLN A 185 1.60 7.46 -9.26
C GLN A 185 1.96 8.55 -10.29
N GLY A 186 1.47 9.79 -10.12
CA GLY A 186 1.86 10.92 -10.97
C GLY A 186 3.15 11.59 -10.51
N GLN A 187 3.40 11.64 -9.20
CA GLN A 187 4.56 12.32 -8.61
C GLN A 187 5.86 11.54 -8.78
N ILE A 188 5.81 10.19 -8.68
CA ILE A 188 7.01 9.35 -8.82
C ILE A 188 7.67 9.53 -10.21
N PRO A 189 6.95 9.38 -11.34
CA PRO A 189 7.53 9.61 -12.67
C PRO A 189 7.97 11.06 -12.89
N LEU A 190 7.27 12.04 -12.31
CA LEU A 190 7.64 13.45 -12.38
C LEU A 190 9.00 13.69 -11.72
N ALA A 191 9.22 13.15 -10.51
CA ALA A 191 10.49 13.26 -9.81
C ALA A 191 11.63 12.60 -10.61
N ALA A 192 11.42 11.36 -11.07
CA ALA A 192 12.41 10.64 -11.88
C ALA A 192 12.73 11.36 -13.20
N ALA A 193 11.74 11.96 -13.87
CA ALA A 193 11.95 12.73 -15.10
C ALA A 193 12.69 14.06 -14.85
N ARG A 194 12.50 14.70 -13.69
CA ARG A 194 13.27 15.89 -13.28
C ARG A 194 14.75 15.56 -13.10
N ASP A 195 15.04 14.36 -12.61
CA ASP A 195 16.41 13.85 -12.43
C ASP A 195 17.01 13.25 -13.72
N LYS A 196 16.33 13.39 -14.87
CA LYS A 196 16.73 12.81 -16.17
C LYS A 196 16.84 11.28 -16.16
N LEU A 197 16.10 10.62 -15.26
CA LEU A 197 16.04 9.16 -15.13
C LEU A 197 14.76 8.55 -15.73
N PHE A 198 13.88 9.38 -16.30
CA PHE A 198 12.61 8.95 -16.90
C PHE A 198 12.28 9.81 -18.14
N PRO A 199 11.43 9.36 -19.09
CA PRO A 199 11.16 10.10 -20.32
C PRO A 199 10.69 11.54 -20.05
N PRO A 200 11.14 12.52 -20.86
CA PRO A 200 11.00 13.94 -20.55
C PRO A 200 9.53 14.41 -20.56
N MET A 201 8.64 13.69 -21.24
CA MET A 201 7.21 13.95 -21.21
C MET A 201 6.61 13.92 -19.80
N PHE A 202 7.16 13.13 -18.88
CA PHE A 202 6.68 13.04 -17.49
C PHE A 202 7.11 14.25 -16.64
N LYS A 203 8.03 15.10 -17.13
CA LYS A 203 8.39 16.36 -16.49
C LYS A 203 7.30 17.44 -16.64
N MET A 204 6.41 17.28 -17.62
CA MET A 204 5.35 18.24 -17.91
C MET A 204 4.31 18.29 -16.79
N VAL A 205 3.98 19.50 -16.35
CA VAL A 205 2.95 19.77 -15.34
C VAL A 205 1.95 20.77 -15.88
N SER A 206 0.68 20.67 -15.45
CA SER A 206 -0.35 21.67 -15.77
C SER A 206 -0.03 23.02 -15.11
N GLY A 207 -0.77 24.08 -15.47
CA GLY A 207 -0.65 25.39 -14.82
C GLY A 207 -0.89 25.39 -13.29
N LYS A 208 -1.43 24.28 -12.75
CA LYS A 208 -1.60 24.06 -11.30
C LYS A 208 -0.51 23.19 -10.67
N GLY A 209 0.56 22.86 -11.42
CA GLY A 209 1.68 22.04 -10.98
C GLY A 209 1.37 20.55 -10.84
N ILE A 210 0.41 20.04 -11.61
CA ILE A 210 -0.05 18.63 -11.54
C ILE A 210 0.55 17.85 -12.73
N PRO A 211 1.22 16.69 -12.50
CA PRO A 211 1.76 15.85 -13.57
C PRO A 211 0.66 15.01 -14.26
N VAL A 212 -0.20 15.70 -15.02
CA VAL A 212 -1.40 15.09 -15.64
C VAL A 212 -1.07 13.89 -16.53
N ILE A 213 0.01 13.97 -17.33
CA ILE A 213 0.43 12.88 -18.22
C ILE A 213 0.81 11.63 -17.41
N GLY A 214 1.57 11.81 -16.33
CA GLY A 214 1.93 10.70 -15.43
C GLY A 214 0.72 10.02 -14.82
N ILE A 215 -0.24 10.83 -14.34
CA ILE A 215 -1.49 10.32 -13.76
C ILE A 215 -2.30 9.53 -14.81
N ILE A 216 -2.47 10.07 -16.02
CA ILE A 216 -3.26 9.42 -17.08
C ILE A 216 -2.62 8.11 -17.51
N ILE A 217 -1.32 8.10 -17.82
CA ILE A 217 -0.61 6.88 -18.27
C ILE A 217 -0.66 5.80 -17.19
N ALA A 218 -0.40 6.16 -15.93
CA ALA A 218 -0.47 5.20 -14.83
C ALA A 218 -1.90 4.66 -14.63
N SER A 219 -2.93 5.50 -14.81
CA SER A 219 -4.34 5.07 -14.75
C SER A 219 -4.74 4.13 -15.90
N VAL A 220 -4.18 4.34 -17.10
CA VAL A 220 -4.33 3.43 -18.23
C VAL A 220 -3.69 2.08 -17.93
N LEU A 221 -2.47 2.07 -17.38
CA LEU A 221 -1.78 0.83 -16.98
C LEU A 221 -2.55 0.09 -15.87
N ALA A 222 -3.06 0.81 -14.87
CA ALA A 222 -3.90 0.23 -13.82
C ALA A 222 -5.20 -0.35 -14.40
N SER A 223 -5.85 0.36 -15.33
CA SER A 223 -7.05 -0.15 -16.02
C SER A 223 -6.73 -1.41 -16.85
N PHE A 224 -5.59 -1.43 -17.54
CA PHE A 224 -5.12 -2.60 -18.28
C PHE A 224 -4.90 -3.81 -17.37
N LEU A 225 -4.23 -3.62 -16.22
CA LEU A 225 -4.06 -4.68 -15.21
C LEU A 225 -5.39 -5.22 -14.70
N VAL A 226 -6.38 -4.35 -14.50
CA VAL A 226 -7.75 -4.76 -14.15
C VAL A 226 -8.38 -5.57 -15.30
N SER A 227 -8.25 -5.10 -16.53
CA SER A 227 -8.82 -5.73 -17.73
C SER A 227 -8.22 -7.08 -18.09
N ILE A 228 -6.95 -7.39 -17.76
CA ILE A 228 -6.37 -8.71 -18.03
C ILE A 228 -6.62 -9.72 -16.91
N ASN A 229 -6.97 -9.25 -15.70
CA ASN A 229 -7.23 -10.11 -14.54
C ASN A 229 -8.72 -10.25 -14.20
N TYR A 230 -9.63 -9.60 -14.93
CA TYR A 230 -11.06 -9.57 -14.61
C TYR A 230 -11.72 -10.97 -14.56
N THR A 231 -11.16 -11.95 -15.25
CA THR A 231 -11.69 -13.32 -15.27
C THR A 231 -11.39 -14.08 -13.98
N LYS A 232 -10.37 -13.68 -13.22
CA LYS A 232 -10.07 -14.23 -11.90
C LYS A 232 -11.13 -13.75 -10.91
N GLY A 233 -11.54 -14.59 -9.96
CA GLY A 233 -12.47 -14.16 -8.90
C GLY A 233 -11.90 -12.97 -8.11
N LEU A 234 -12.77 -12.10 -7.57
CA LEU A 234 -12.37 -10.84 -6.90
C LEU A 234 -11.25 -11.00 -5.87
N VAL A 235 -11.33 -12.03 -5.02
CA VAL A 235 -10.34 -12.30 -3.97
C VAL A 235 -8.99 -12.69 -4.58
N GLN A 236 -8.98 -13.59 -5.57
CA GLN A 236 -7.76 -14.04 -6.23
C GLN A 236 -7.09 -12.90 -7.00
N MET A 237 -7.88 -12.11 -7.72
CA MET A 237 -7.41 -10.90 -8.41
C MET A 237 -6.79 -9.92 -7.41
N PHE A 238 -7.48 -9.67 -6.29
CA PHE A 238 -6.97 -8.80 -5.24
C PHE A 238 -5.66 -9.33 -4.65
N SER A 239 -5.61 -10.59 -4.21
CA SER A 239 -4.40 -11.23 -3.66
C SER A 239 -3.21 -11.15 -4.61
N PHE A 240 -3.42 -11.45 -5.90
CA PHE A 240 -2.37 -11.35 -6.92
C PHE A 240 -1.83 -9.90 -7.04
N ILE A 241 -2.72 -8.91 -7.14
CA ILE A 241 -2.33 -7.50 -7.30
C ILE A 241 -1.62 -6.98 -6.05
N ILE A 242 -2.08 -7.31 -4.85
CA ILE A 242 -1.43 -6.85 -3.61
C ILE A 242 -0.03 -7.45 -3.46
N MET A 243 0.16 -8.74 -3.77
CA MET A 243 1.47 -9.39 -3.67
C MET A 243 2.45 -8.82 -4.69
N LEU A 244 2.00 -8.59 -5.93
CA LEU A 244 2.81 -7.92 -6.95
C LEU A 244 3.17 -6.48 -6.55
N SER A 245 2.23 -5.75 -5.95
CA SER A 245 2.48 -4.41 -5.40
C SER A 245 3.50 -4.45 -4.27
N THR A 246 3.42 -5.46 -3.39
CA THR A 246 4.37 -5.66 -2.29
C THR A 246 5.79 -5.89 -2.80
N LEU A 247 5.96 -6.78 -3.77
CA LEU A 247 7.27 -6.98 -4.42
C LEU A 247 7.81 -5.66 -5.03
N SER A 248 6.93 -4.93 -5.72
CA SER A 248 7.30 -3.66 -6.37
C SER A 248 7.74 -2.58 -5.38
N CYS A 249 7.27 -2.61 -4.13
CA CYS A 249 7.69 -1.69 -3.06
C CYS A 249 8.91 -2.19 -2.27
N LEU A 250 9.02 -3.51 -2.09
CA LEU A 250 10.15 -4.15 -1.40
C LEU A 250 11.48 -3.86 -2.09
N LEU A 251 11.50 -3.80 -3.42
CA LEU A 251 12.72 -3.51 -4.18
C LEU A 251 13.27 -2.10 -3.89
N PRO A 252 12.48 -1.02 -4.00
CA PRO A 252 12.89 0.31 -3.52
C PRO A 252 13.34 0.33 -2.06
N TYR A 253 12.67 -0.37 -1.14
CA TYR A 253 13.09 -0.42 0.27
C TYR A 253 14.44 -1.11 0.45
N LEU A 254 14.67 -2.22 -0.26
CA LEU A 254 15.94 -2.93 -0.29
C LEU A 254 17.06 -2.05 -0.85
N PHE A 255 16.83 -1.37 -1.98
CA PHE A 255 17.83 -0.46 -2.56
C PHE A 255 18.05 0.80 -1.72
N SER A 256 17.03 1.32 -1.05
CA SER A 256 17.14 2.50 -0.18
C SER A 256 17.99 2.19 1.06
N SER A 257 17.71 1.06 1.72
CA SER A 257 18.51 0.60 2.87
C SER A 257 19.95 0.27 2.47
N LEU A 258 20.16 -0.38 1.32
CA LEU A 258 21.50 -0.62 0.79
C LEU A 258 22.23 0.68 0.44
N SER A 259 21.53 1.65 -0.14
CA SER A 259 22.09 2.96 -0.48
C SER A 259 22.56 3.72 0.76
N GLU A 260 21.81 3.65 1.86
CA GLU A 260 22.22 4.21 3.15
C GLU A 260 23.53 3.56 3.64
N ILE A 261 23.59 2.22 3.68
CA ILE A 261 24.81 1.48 4.04
C ILE A 261 26.00 1.94 3.18
N MET A 262 25.82 1.98 1.86
CA MET A 262 26.86 2.37 0.91
C MET A 262 27.33 3.82 1.09
N LEU A 263 26.42 4.76 1.36
CA LEU A 263 26.76 6.16 1.60
C LEU A 263 27.68 6.31 2.82
N TYR A 264 27.38 5.59 3.89
CA TYR A 264 28.17 5.60 5.12
C TYR A 264 29.51 4.87 5.00
N LEU A 265 29.57 3.77 4.25
CA LEU A 265 30.83 3.07 3.97
C LEU A 265 31.77 3.88 3.08
N ARG A 266 31.24 4.56 2.05
CA ARG A 266 32.05 5.32 1.08
C ARG A 266 32.48 6.70 1.58
N LYS A 267 31.67 7.38 2.40
CA LYS A 267 31.97 8.73 2.92
C LYS A 267 32.46 8.73 4.38
N LYS A 268 33.12 7.65 4.80
CA LYS A 268 33.56 7.38 6.20
C LYS A 268 34.34 8.54 6.86
N LYS A 269 35.02 9.39 6.08
CA LYS A 269 35.81 10.54 6.59
C LYS A 269 34.98 11.72 7.13
N ASN A 270 33.69 11.84 6.78
CA ASN A 270 32.88 13.02 7.13
C ASN A 270 31.80 12.76 8.20
N TYR A 271 31.71 11.55 8.76
CA TYR A 271 30.65 11.17 9.69
C TYR A 271 31.16 10.80 11.07
N ASN A 272 30.47 11.29 12.09
CA ASN A 272 30.67 10.86 13.49
C ASN A 272 30.35 9.36 13.62
N LYS A 273 31.21 8.60 14.33
CA LYS A 273 31.04 7.15 14.60
C LYS A 273 29.64 6.80 15.12
N ASN A 274 29.05 7.65 15.97
CA ASN A 274 27.70 7.39 16.52
C ASN A 274 26.62 7.41 15.43
N LYS A 275 26.72 8.31 14.45
CA LYS A 275 25.77 8.36 13.33
C LYS A 275 25.91 7.15 12.40
N LEU A 276 27.13 6.66 12.22
CA LEU A 276 27.39 5.43 11.46
C LEU A 276 26.75 4.21 12.13
N VAL A 277 26.91 4.06 13.45
CA VAL A 277 26.31 2.95 14.20
C VAL A 277 24.79 2.99 14.10
N ILE A 278 24.17 4.15 14.35
CA ILE A 278 22.71 4.29 14.25
C ILE A 278 22.21 3.95 12.85
N ALA A 279 22.86 4.46 11.80
CA ALA A 279 22.46 4.17 10.42
C ALA A 279 22.52 2.68 10.13
N LEU A 280 23.63 2.01 10.47
CA LEU A 280 23.78 0.57 10.26
C LEU A 280 22.78 -0.27 11.07
N CYS A 281 22.50 0.12 12.32
CA CYS A 281 21.50 -0.56 13.17
C CYS A 281 20.08 -0.45 12.61
N ILE A 282 19.79 0.52 11.74
CA ILE A 282 18.48 0.67 11.09
C ILE A 282 18.49 0.01 9.71
N SER A 283 19.51 0.32 8.89
CA SER A 283 19.56 -0.07 7.49
C SER A 283 19.84 -1.56 7.30
N VAL A 284 20.64 -2.20 8.15
CA VAL A 284 20.94 -3.63 8.04
C VAL A 284 19.69 -4.49 8.34
N PRO A 285 18.96 -4.28 9.45
CA PRO A 285 17.70 -4.99 9.67
C PRO A 285 16.66 -4.71 8.58
N ALA A 286 16.53 -3.46 8.11
CA ALA A 286 15.61 -3.13 7.02
C ALA A 286 15.96 -3.87 5.71
N PHE A 287 17.25 -3.98 5.39
CA PHE A 287 17.74 -4.73 4.24
C PHE A 287 17.44 -6.23 4.37
N LEU A 288 17.79 -6.83 5.53
CA LEU A 288 17.57 -8.25 5.79
C LEU A 288 16.07 -8.60 5.83
N TYR A 289 15.25 -7.75 6.44
CA TYR A 289 13.80 -7.91 6.44
C TYR A 289 13.24 -7.84 5.01
N SER A 290 13.69 -6.89 4.20
CA SER A 290 13.23 -6.79 2.81
C SER A 290 13.59 -8.04 2.01
N LEU A 291 14.79 -8.59 2.22
CA LEU A 291 15.22 -9.83 1.58
C LEU A 291 14.39 -11.03 2.04
N TRP A 292 14.16 -11.17 3.35
CA TRP A 292 13.32 -12.23 3.91
C TRP A 292 11.86 -12.13 3.44
N ALA A 293 11.28 -10.92 3.41
CA ALA A 293 9.91 -10.71 2.93
C ALA A 293 9.74 -11.11 1.46
N ILE A 294 10.77 -10.95 0.62
CA ILE A 294 10.75 -11.43 -0.77
C ILE A 294 10.65 -12.96 -0.83
N THR A 295 11.27 -13.69 0.11
CA THR A 295 11.18 -15.15 0.15
C THR A 295 9.80 -15.68 0.52
N GLY A 296 8.96 -14.86 1.17
CA GLY A 296 7.57 -15.19 1.47
C GLY A 296 6.59 -14.98 0.31
N LEU A 297 7.08 -14.54 -0.86
CA LEU A 297 6.25 -14.34 -2.05
C LEU A 297 6.20 -15.60 -2.91
N GLU A 298 5.05 -15.84 -3.53
CA GLU A 298 4.86 -16.94 -4.47
C GLU A 298 5.76 -16.81 -5.71
N TYR A 299 6.20 -17.94 -6.26
CA TYR A 299 7.04 -17.98 -7.47
C TYR A 299 6.44 -17.26 -8.67
N GLU A 300 5.11 -17.35 -8.86
CA GLU A 300 4.40 -16.62 -9.92
C GLU A 300 4.63 -15.10 -9.79
N ILE A 301 4.55 -14.56 -8.58
CA ILE A 301 4.73 -13.14 -8.30
C ILE A 301 6.17 -12.70 -8.60
N LEU A 302 7.16 -13.54 -8.25
CA LEU A 302 8.57 -13.27 -8.55
C LEU A 302 8.84 -13.22 -10.06
N ILE A 303 8.24 -14.13 -10.84
CA ILE A 303 8.35 -14.16 -12.31
C ILE A 303 7.74 -12.88 -12.91
N TRP A 304 6.52 -12.52 -12.52
CA TRP A 304 5.88 -11.29 -12.99
C TRP A 304 6.66 -10.04 -12.59
N GLY A 305 7.19 -9.99 -11.37
CA GLY A 305 8.07 -8.92 -10.93
C GLY A 305 9.31 -8.78 -11.80
N ALA A 306 9.97 -9.90 -12.13
CA ALA A 306 11.13 -9.90 -13.04
C ALA A 306 10.76 -9.41 -14.45
N ILE A 307 9.60 -9.83 -14.99
CA ILE A 307 9.09 -9.37 -16.28
C ILE A 307 8.87 -7.85 -16.26
N PHE A 308 8.20 -7.30 -15.25
CA PHE A 308 7.95 -5.86 -15.19
C PHE A 308 9.22 -5.03 -14.96
N LEU A 309 10.18 -5.52 -14.17
CA LEU A 309 11.48 -4.88 -14.02
C LEU A 309 12.26 -4.84 -15.33
N THR A 310 12.29 -5.97 -16.06
CA THR A 310 12.98 -6.05 -17.35
C THR A 310 12.29 -5.25 -18.44
N ALA A 311 10.96 -5.07 -18.37
CA ALA A 311 10.22 -4.15 -19.23
C ALA A 311 10.63 -2.67 -19.05
N GLY A 312 11.30 -2.32 -17.95
CA GLY A 312 11.93 -1.01 -17.76
C GLY A 312 13.24 -0.82 -18.53
N ILE A 313 13.90 -1.90 -18.98
CA ILE A 313 15.19 -1.83 -19.68
C ILE A 313 15.10 -1.06 -21.00
N PRO A 314 14.10 -1.26 -21.87
CA PRO A 314 13.93 -0.46 -23.08
C PRO A 314 13.81 1.04 -22.79
N ILE A 315 13.11 1.42 -21.71
CA ILE A 315 12.97 2.82 -21.30
C ILE A 315 14.32 3.37 -20.85
N TYR A 316 15.06 2.62 -20.02
CA TYR A 316 16.41 3.00 -19.59
C TYR A 316 17.38 3.14 -20.78
N ALA A 317 17.35 2.18 -21.71
CA ALA A 317 18.14 2.23 -22.93
C ALA A 317 17.79 3.47 -23.77
N TYR A 318 16.50 3.73 -24.00
CA TYR A 318 16.04 4.93 -24.71
C TYR A 318 16.56 6.22 -24.06
N ILE A 319 16.49 6.35 -22.73
CA ILE A 319 17.00 7.54 -22.03
C ILE A 319 18.52 7.67 -22.19
N LYS A 320 19.26 6.57 -22.06
CA LYS A 320 20.72 6.55 -22.19
C LYS A 320 21.18 6.89 -23.62
N PHE A 321 20.47 6.40 -24.64
CA PHE A 321 20.83 6.58 -26.05
C PHE A 321 20.25 7.86 -26.68
N SER A 322 19.17 8.42 -26.15
CA SER A 322 18.56 9.69 -26.63
C SER A 322 19.37 10.94 -26.30
N GLY A 323 20.59 10.80 -25.74
CA GLY A 323 21.50 11.92 -25.55
C GLY A 323 21.07 12.90 -24.47
N GLN A 324 20.22 12.49 -23.52
CA GLN A 324 20.00 13.23 -22.27
C GLN A 324 21.30 13.20 -21.45
N LYS A 325 22.26 14.06 -21.83
CA LYS A 325 23.54 14.23 -21.14
C LYS A 325 23.24 14.49 -19.66
N LYS A 326 23.84 13.67 -18.79
CA LYS A 326 23.90 13.87 -17.34
C LYS A 326 24.25 15.33 -17.05
#